data_AF-A0AB33JJZ6-F1
#
_entry.id   AF-A0AB33JJZ6-F1
#
_cell.length_a   1.000
_cell.length_b   1.000
_cell.length_c   1.000
_cell.angle_alpha   90.00
_cell.angle_beta   90.00
_cell.angle_gamma   90.00
#
_symmetry.space_group_name_H-M   'P 1'
#
loop_
_entity.id
_entity.type
_entity.pdbx_description
1 polymer ?
#
loop_
_entity_poly.entity_id
_entity_poly.type
_entity_poly.pdbx_seq_one_letter_code
_entity_poly.pdbx_strand_id
1 'polypeptide(L)'
;MSIYQYPNQYKGYQFDWEEMNKIRIALPYFWMVDSIPTNQIARLMVLLGDDNNLNMRYGVQSYAQMTSIPRTLLNFGYTSGGVCKDYNTPTVVDELKNGYPVIAGGVDIIDEDKFLGITVKRTGTGHTWLINGLIERNRKHQYHDHYGNVDQEEIETKYYVLCNFGASGEHDGYYLSECFNLNRNPEISEGTRAISGNFEYGDIKGEETNYQYHLQTITGIRK
;
A
#
# COMPACT_ATOMS: atom_id res chain seq x y z
N MET A 1 -2.00 -6.18 10.64
CA MET A 1 -2.02 -6.59 12.06
C MET A 1 -2.78 -5.62 12.95
N SER A 2 -2.38 -4.34 13.05
CA SER A 2 -3.10 -3.33 13.86
C SER A 2 -4.60 -3.23 13.55
N ILE A 3 -5.00 -3.22 12.27
CA ILE A 3 -6.42 -3.25 11.82
C ILE A 3 -7.22 -4.37 12.49
N TYR A 4 -6.63 -5.57 12.57
CA TYR A 4 -7.29 -6.74 13.13
C TYR A 4 -7.04 -6.93 14.63
N GLN A 5 -6.18 -6.10 15.21
CA GLN A 5 -5.68 -6.23 16.59
C GLN A 5 -5.31 -7.70 16.88
N TYR A 6 -4.39 -8.24 16.07
CA TYR A 6 -4.04 -9.66 16.11
C TYR A 6 -2.61 -9.94 15.61
N PRO A 7 -1.88 -10.88 16.26
CA PRO A 7 -2.34 -11.78 17.34
C PRO A 7 -2.25 -11.19 18.75
N ASN A 8 -2.97 -11.79 19.69
CA ASN A 8 -2.91 -11.40 21.11
C ASN A 8 -1.59 -11.84 21.78
N GLN A 9 -0.94 -12.88 21.25
CA GLN A 9 0.35 -13.36 21.73
C GLN A 9 1.19 -13.97 20.61
N TYR A 10 2.51 -13.90 20.72
CA TYR A 10 3.45 -14.61 19.86
C TYR A 10 4.76 -14.88 20.60
N LYS A 11 5.29 -16.12 20.52
CA LYS A 11 6.53 -16.55 21.21
C LYS A 11 6.57 -16.14 22.71
N GLY A 12 5.46 -16.31 23.41
CA GLY A 12 5.33 -15.98 24.85
C GLY A 12 5.20 -14.50 25.19
N TYR A 13 5.21 -13.61 24.18
CA TYR A 13 4.96 -12.19 24.36
C TYR A 13 3.48 -11.87 24.14
N GLN A 14 2.86 -11.09 25.02
CA GLN A 14 1.48 -10.62 24.88
C GLN A 14 1.48 -9.20 24.31
N PHE A 15 0.61 -8.97 23.33
CA PHE A 15 0.47 -7.66 22.67
C PHE A 15 -0.77 -6.94 23.19
N ASP A 16 -0.59 -5.73 23.70
CA ASP A 16 -1.69 -4.80 23.98
C ASP A 16 -1.91 -3.91 22.75
N TRP A 17 -2.83 -4.33 21.89
CA TRP A 17 -3.17 -3.59 20.67
C TRP A 17 -3.87 -2.27 20.95
N GLU A 18 -4.60 -2.15 22.04
CA GLU A 18 -5.26 -0.90 22.41
C GLU A 18 -4.20 0.14 22.73
N GLU A 19 -3.21 -0.22 23.55
CA GLU A 19 -2.10 0.64 23.91
C GLU A 19 -1.24 1.01 22.69
N MET A 20 -0.84 0.03 21.87
CA MET A 20 -0.06 0.30 20.64
C MET A 20 -0.80 1.23 19.66
N ASN A 21 -2.13 1.15 19.58
CA ASN A 21 -2.91 1.98 18.67
C ASN A 21 -3.11 3.43 19.17
N LYS A 22 -2.80 3.74 20.44
CA LYS A 22 -2.84 5.13 20.95
C LYS A 22 -1.81 6.05 20.29
N ILE A 23 -0.71 5.47 19.78
CA ILE A 23 0.36 6.21 19.06
C ILE A 23 -0.17 6.94 17.83
N ARG A 24 -1.30 6.51 17.26
CA ARG A 24 -1.96 7.14 16.11
C ARG A 24 -2.37 8.61 16.35
N ILE A 25 -2.36 9.08 17.60
CA ILE A 25 -2.83 10.42 18.02
C ILE A 25 -1.65 11.41 18.25
N ALA A 26 -0.40 10.95 18.24
CA ALA A 26 0.76 11.74 18.70
C ALA A 26 1.78 12.08 17.60
N LEU A 27 1.37 12.79 16.55
CA LEU A 27 2.30 13.40 15.59
C LEU A 27 2.20 14.92 15.73
N PRO A 28 3.17 15.59 16.37
CA PRO A 28 4.58 15.49 15.94
C PRO A 28 5.61 15.11 17.04
N TYR A 29 5.19 14.62 18.21
CA TYR A 29 6.09 14.41 19.35
C TYR A 29 6.27 12.93 19.69
N PHE A 30 6.90 12.16 18.79
CA PHE A 30 7.21 10.74 19.02
C PHE A 30 8.04 10.50 20.31
N TRP A 31 8.85 11.48 20.71
CA TRP A 31 9.62 11.47 21.97
C TRP A 31 8.80 11.78 23.23
N MET A 32 7.50 12.09 23.11
CA MET A 32 6.58 12.29 24.24
C MET A 32 5.61 11.11 24.43
N VAL A 33 5.66 10.10 23.57
CA VAL A 33 4.86 8.88 23.73
C VAL A 33 5.46 8.05 24.86
N ASP A 34 4.61 7.55 25.75
CA ASP A 34 4.99 6.61 26.79
C ASP A 34 5.88 5.48 26.20
N SER A 35 6.91 5.10 26.93
CA SER A 35 7.81 4.01 26.54
C SER A 35 7.06 2.70 26.29
N ILE A 36 5.91 2.49 26.95
CA ILE A 36 5.14 1.23 26.86
C ILE A 36 4.68 0.92 25.43
N PRO A 37 3.81 1.71 24.77
CA PRO A 37 3.32 1.39 23.43
C PRO A 37 4.47 1.33 22.40
N THR A 38 5.46 2.21 22.52
CA THR A 38 6.63 2.23 21.62
C THR A 38 7.48 0.96 21.77
N ASN A 39 7.69 0.48 23.01
CA ASN A 39 8.41 -0.77 23.27
C ASN A 39 7.67 -1.99 22.72
N GLN A 40 6.33 -2.01 22.80
CA GLN A 40 5.53 -3.09 22.22
C GLN A 40 5.59 -3.10 20.68
N ILE A 41 5.51 -1.93 20.04
CA ILE A 41 5.69 -1.82 18.58
C ILE A 41 7.10 -2.25 18.17
N ALA A 42 8.14 -1.77 18.87
CA ALA A 42 9.52 -2.18 18.60
C ALA A 42 9.69 -3.70 18.74
N ARG A 43 9.08 -4.30 19.78
CA ARG A 43 9.09 -5.75 19.96
C ARG A 43 8.39 -6.48 18.82
N LEU A 44 7.23 -5.99 18.37
CA LEU A 44 6.54 -6.53 17.20
C LEU A 44 7.41 -6.46 15.94
N MET A 45 8.08 -5.34 15.68
CA MET A 45 8.95 -5.15 14.52
C MET A 45 10.13 -6.12 14.53
N VAL A 46 10.76 -6.36 15.69
CA VAL A 46 11.81 -7.38 15.86
C VAL A 46 11.26 -8.78 15.57
N LEU A 47 10.08 -9.10 16.09
CA LEU A 47 9.46 -10.42 15.87
C LEU A 47 9.07 -10.62 14.40
N LEU A 48 8.60 -9.58 13.71
CA LEU A 48 8.31 -9.64 12.27
C LEU A 48 9.58 -9.91 11.46
N GLY A 49 10.71 -9.33 11.84
CA GLY A 49 11.96 -9.47 11.09
C GLY A 49 12.71 -10.79 11.25
N ASP A 50 12.34 -11.62 12.23
CA ASP A 50 12.90 -12.96 12.47
C ASP A 50 12.98 -13.82 11.19
N ASP A 51 14.01 -14.67 11.09
CA ASP A 51 14.27 -15.57 9.95
C ASP A 51 13.09 -16.50 9.63
N ASN A 52 12.34 -16.89 10.66
CA ASN A 52 11.13 -17.71 10.49
C ASN A 52 9.94 -16.90 9.94
N ASN A 53 10.01 -15.58 10.02
CA ASN A 53 8.97 -14.64 9.59
C ASN A 53 9.38 -13.94 8.29
N LEU A 54 9.60 -12.63 8.29
CA LEU A 54 9.93 -11.90 7.07
C LEU A 54 11.31 -12.26 6.52
N ASN A 55 12.20 -12.81 7.37
CA ASN A 55 13.60 -13.01 7.05
C ASN A 55 14.24 -11.69 6.62
N MET A 56 14.11 -10.69 7.50
CA MET A 56 14.49 -9.32 7.23
C MET A 56 16.01 -9.21 7.11
N ARG A 57 16.47 -8.60 6.02
CA ARG A 57 17.88 -8.26 5.84
C ARG A 57 18.09 -6.85 6.35
N TYR A 58 18.60 -6.75 7.57
CA TYR A 58 18.86 -5.47 8.21
C TYR A 58 20.08 -4.77 7.64
N GLY A 59 19.95 -3.46 7.45
CA GLY A 59 20.98 -2.55 6.96
C GLY A 59 20.51 -1.11 7.09
N VAL A 60 21.25 -0.16 6.49
CA VAL A 60 20.82 1.26 6.41
C VAL A 60 19.42 1.36 5.79
N GLN A 61 19.18 0.54 4.76
CA GLN A 61 17.86 0.21 4.27
C GLN A 61 17.64 -1.28 4.53
N SER A 62 16.57 -1.59 5.26
CA SER A 62 16.20 -2.98 5.56
C SER A 62 15.19 -3.46 4.54
N TYR A 63 15.29 -4.72 4.11
CA TYR A 63 14.38 -5.28 3.11
C TYR A 63 14.06 -6.74 3.36
N ALA A 64 12.88 -7.15 2.90
CA ALA A 64 12.42 -8.53 2.88
C ALA A 64 11.63 -8.76 1.58
N GLN A 65 11.54 -10.03 1.16
CA GLN A 65 10.73 -10.40 0.01
C GLN A 65 9.24 -10.37 0.41
N MET A 66 8.40 -9.75 -0.43
CA MET A 66 6.95 -9.70 -0.21
C MET A 66 6.34 -11.10 -0.10
N THR A 67 6.92 -12.09 -0.78
CA THR A 67 6.53 -13.51 -0.70
C THR A 67 6.72 -14.15 0.68
N SER A 68 7.47 -13.53 1.60
CA SER A 68 7.62 -14.00 2.99
C SER A 68 6.42 -13.62 3.87
N ILE A 69 5.62 -12.64 3.47
CA ILE A 69 4.51 -12.11 4.26
C ILE A 69 3.43 -13.18 4.52
N PRO A 70 2.96 -13.98 3.55
CA PRO A 70 1.95 -15.01 3.83
C PRO A 70 2.38 -16.01 4.90
N ARG A 71 3.60 -16.54 4.81
CA ARG A 71 4.18 -17.42 5.85
C ARG A 71 4.25 -16.71 7.20
N THR A 72 4.67 -15.46 7.20
CA THR A 72 4.75 -14.66 8.44
C THR A 72 3.39 -14.55 9.10
N LEU A 73 2.35 -14.16 8.36
CA LEU A 73 1.00 -14.04 8.91
C LEU A 73 0.50 -15.39 9.45
N LEU A 74 0.74 -16.50 8.75
CA LEU A 74 0.41 -17.85 9.24
C LEU A 74 1.13 -18.18 10.56
N ASN A 75 2.42 -17.84 10.69
CA ASN A 75 3.15 -18.06 11.95
C ASN A 75 2.59 -17.23 13.11
N PHE A 76 2.08 -16.03 12.82
CA PHE A 76 1.37 -15.20 13.77
C PHE A 76 -0.09 -15.65 13.99
N GLY A 77 -0.52 -16.78 13.41
CA GLY A 77 -1.78 -17.45 13.70
C GLY A 77 -2.96 -17.06 12.79
N TYR A 78 -2.74 -16.26 11.75
CA TYR A 78 -3.78 -15.96 10.77
C TYR A 78 -4.28 -17.25 10.13
N THR A 79 -5.60 -17.41 9.99
CA THR A 79 -6.20 -18.54 9.26
C THR A 79 -5.79 -18.56 7.78
N SER A 80 -5.47 -17.40 7.20
CA SER A 80 -4.85 -17.26 5.90
C SER A 80 -3.89 -16.07 5.87
N GLY A 81 -2.65 -16.29 5.47
CA GLY A 81 -1.68 -15.22 5.20
C GLY A 81 -1.86 -14.53 3.84
N GLY A 82 -2.87 -14.95 3.06
CA GLY A 82 -3.11 -14.48 1.71
C GLY A 82 -2.16 -15.08 0.67
N VAL A 83 -2.26 -14.59 -0.57
CA VAL A 83 -1.47 -15.05 -1.70
C VAL A 83 -0.84 -13.86 -2.41
N CYS A 84 0.48 -13.91 -2.60
CA CYS A 84 1.20 -12.92 -3.40
C CYS A 84 0.91 -13.16 -4.89
N LYS A 85 0.37 -12.15 -5.58
CA LYS A 85 0.06 -12.17 -7.02
C LYS A 85 0.34 -10.81 -7.63
N ASP A 86 0.38 -10.74 -8.95
CA ASP A 86 0.40 -9.47 -9.66
C ASP A 86 -0.84 -8.64 -9.32
N TYR A 87 -0.67 -7.32 -9.31
CA TYR A 87 -1.74 -6.39 -8.98
C TYR A 87 -2.90 -6.53 -9.97
N ASN A 88 -4.12 -6.60 -9.43
CA ASN A 88 -5.33 -6.68 -10.22
C ASN A 88 -6.43 -5.84 -9.55
N THR A 89 -6.80 -4.73 -10.18
CA THR A 89 -7.81 -3.79 -9.64
C THR A 89 -9.10 -4.49 -9.20
N PRO A 90 -9.75 -5.36 -10.00
CA PRO A 90 -10.96 -6.07 -9.57
C PRO A 90 -10.79 -6.87 -8.28
N THR A 91 -9.68 -7.60 -8.14
CA THR A 91 -9.40 -8.41 -6.93
C THR A 91 -9.20 -7.52 -5.70
N VAL A 92 -8.47 -6.41 -5.85
CA VAL A 92 -8.24 -5.44 -4.77
C VAL A 92 -9.56 -4.81 -4.33
N VAL A 93 -10.38 -4.39 -5.30
CA VAL A 93 -11.71 -3.81 -5.05
C VAL A 93 -12.62 -4.79 -4.32
N ASP A 94 -12.62 -6.07 -4.70
CA ASP A 94 -13.43 -7.10 -4.04
C ASP A 94 -12.99 -7.30 -2.57
N GLU A 95 -11.69 -7.43 -2.29
CA GLU A 95 -11.19 -7.52 -0.90
C GLU A 95 -11.64 -6.31 -0.07
N LEU A 96 -11.46 -5.10 -0.59
CA LEU A 96 -11.80 -3.86 0.12
C LEU A 96 -13.32 -3.70 0.33
N LYS A 97 -14.14 -4.06 -0.66
CA LYS A 97 -15.62 -4.08 -0.52
C LYS A 97 -16.07 -5.06 0.56
N ASN A 98 -15.34 -6.15 0.76
CA ASN A 98 -15.58 -7.12 1.83
C ASN A 98 -14.90 -6.75 3.16
N GLY A 99 -14.30 -5.57 3.27
CA GLY A 99 -13.67 -5.07 4.50
C GLY A 99 -12.30 -5.68 4.81
N TYR A 100 -11.64 -6.30 3.81
CA TYR A 100 -10.33 -6.90 3.96
C TYR A 100 -9.23 -5.97 3.40
N PRO A 101 -8.23 -5.58 4.22
CA PRO A 101 -7.07 -4.85 3.74
C PRO A 101 -6.20 -5.71 2.83
N VAL A 102 -5.50 -5.04 1.93
CA VAL A 102 -4.56 -5.61 0.97
C VAL A 102 -3.17 -5.06 1.27
N ILE A 103 -2.14 -5.88 1.14
CA ILE A 103 -0.76 -5.38 1.12
C ILE A 103 -0.34 -5.27 -0.34
N ALA A 104 0.21 -4.14 -0.76
CA ALA A 104 0.70 -3.92 -2.10
C ALA A 104 2.20 -3.66 -2.10
N GLY A 105 2.85 -3.94 -3.22
CA GLY A 105 4.26 -3.64 -3.42
C GLY A 105 4.56 -3.35 -4.88
N GLY A 106 5.66 -2.65 -5.12
CA GLY A 106 6.07 -2.24 -6.45
C GLY A 106 7.49 -1.69 -6.46
N VAL A 107 8.00 -1.42 -7.67
CA VAL A 107 9.33 -0.87 -7.94
C VAL A 107 9.16 0.44 -8.69
N ASP A 108 9.96 1.44 -8.32
CA ASP A 108 9.87 2.80 -8.87
C ASP A 108 10.51 2.97 -10.25
N ILE A 109 11.66 2.35 -10.45
CA ILE A 109 12.47 2.46 -11.67
C ILE A 109 12.77 1.06 -12.21
N ILE A 110 12.54 0.84 -13.49
CA ILE A 110 13.25 -0.19 -14.24
C ILE A 110 13.93 0.55 -15.38
N ASP A 111 15.22 0.82 -15.22
CA ASP A 111 16.00 1.42 -16.30
C ASP A 111 16.73 0.32 -17.07
N GLU A 112 16.75 0.44 -18.39
CA GLU A 112 17.55 -0.40 -19.27
C GLU A 112 18.49 0.53 -20.05
N ASP A 113 19.63 0.84 -19.44
CA ASP A 113 20.58 1.77 -20.04
C ASP A 113 21.51 0.99 -20.98
N LYS A 114 21.77 1.51 -22.19
CA LYS A 114 22.73 0.87 -23.12
C LYS A 114 24.08 1.57 -23.03
N PHE A 115 25.08 0.92 -22.43
CA PHE A 115 26.46 1.38 -22.47
C PHE A 115 27.27 0.52 -23.44
N LEU A 116 27.80 1.14 -24.50
CA LEU A 116 28.59 0.45 -25.56
C LEU A 116 27.90 -0.77 -26.18
N GLY A 117 26.57 -0.71 -26.36
CA GLY A 117 25.78 -1.82 -26.93
C GLY A 117 25.41 -2.93 -25.93
N ILE A 118 25.83 -2.82 -24.67
CA ILE A 118 25.47 -3.73 -23.58
C ILE A 118 24.32 -3.11 -22.80
N THR A 119 23.25 -3.88 -22.58
CA THR A 119 22.10 -3.43 -21.75
C THR A 119 22.45 -3.61 -20.28
N VAL A 120 22.57 -2.51 -19.54
CA VAL A 120 22.74 -2.45 -18.10
C VAL A 120 21.37 -2.19 -17.49
N LYS A 121 20.84 -3.17 -16.76
CA LYS A 121 19.57 -3.03 -16.04
C LYS A 121 19.81 -2.30 -14.72
N ARG A 122 19.27 -1.10 -14.54
CA ARG A 122 19.14 -0.47 -13.23
C ARG A 122 17.81 -0.92 -12.64
N THR A 123 17.87 -1.81 -11.65
CA THR A 123 16.68 -2.18 -10.89
C THR A 123 16.46 -1.12 -9.82
N GLY A 124 15.29 -0.50 -9.82
CA GLY A 124 14.90 0.54 -8.87
C GLY A 124 14.68 0.01 -7.45
N THR A 125 14.21 0.89 -6.58
CA THR A 125 13.93 0.59 -5.19
C THR A 125 12.51 0.04 -5.06
N GLY A 126 12.41 -1.15 -4.47
CA GLY A 126 11.12 -1.75 -4.14
C GLY A 126 10.54 -1.14 -2.86
N HIS A 127 9.22 -1.02 -2.80
CA HIS A 127 8.49 -0.61 -1.60
C HIS A 127 7.28 -1.49 -1.37
N THR A 128 6.78 -1.52 -0.13
CA THR A 128 5.59 -2.29 0.26
C THR A 128 4.74 -1.43 1.19
N TRP A 129 3.45 -1.34 0.90
CA TRP A 129 2.51 -0.48 1.61
C TRP A 129 1.18 -1.20 1.86
N LEU A 130 0.36 -0.60 2.73
CA LEU A 130 -0.96 -1.10 3.09
C LEU A 130 -2.03 -0.38 2.25
N ILE A 131 -3.02 -1.13 1.80
CA ILE A 131 -4.25 -0.61 1.18
C ILE A 131 -5.44 -1.04 2.04
N ASN A 132 -6.23 -0.09 2.55
CA ASN A 132 -7.28 -0.40 3.52
C ASN A 132 -8.55 0.47 3.41
N GLY A 133 -8.78 1.12 2.27
CA GLY A 133 -9.97 1.92 2.00
C GLY A 133 -10.24 2.04 0.51
N LEU A 134 -11.50 2.30 0.14
CA LEU A 134 -11.96 2.34 -1.24
C LEU A 134 -12.93 3.51 -1.46
N ILE A 135 -12.70 4.28 -2.51
CA ILE A 135 -13.65 5.23 -3.10
C ILE A 135 -13.93 4.79 -4.54
N GLU A 136 -15.20 4.73 -4.90
CA GLU A 136 -15.66 4.48 -6.27
C GLU A 136 -16.16 5.80 -6.88
N ARG A 137 -15.59 6.19 -8.02
CA ARG A 137 -16.02 7.36 -8.79
C ARG A 137 -16.75 6.90 -10.03
N ASN A 138 -18.02 7.29 -10.13
CA ASN A 138 -18.84 7.06 -11.33
C ASN A 138 -19.03 8.39 -12.06
N ARG A 139 -18.63 8.45 -13.33
CA ARG A 139 -18.83 9.61 -14.21
C ARG A 139 -19.71 9.20 -15.38
N LYS A 140 -20.84 9.91 -15.54
CA LYS A 140 -21.72 9.74 -16.70
C LYS A 140 -21.19 10.60 -17.86
N HIS A 141 -20.96 9.97 -19.00
CA HIS A 141 -20.70 10.63 -20.27
C HIS A 141 -21.97 10.58 -21.12
N GLN A 142 -22.35 11.73 -21.67
CA GLN A 142 -23.47 11.84 -22.60
C GLN A 142 -22.92 12.31 -23.94
N TYR A 143 -23.18 11.54 -24.98
CA TYR A 143 -22.83 11.86 -26.35
C TYR A 143 -24.07 12.40 -27.04
N HIS A 144 -23.93 13.55 -27.69
CA HIS A 144 -25.03 14.23 -28.36
C HIS A 144 -24.88 14.11 -29.88
N ASP A 145 -25.99 13.88 -30.56
CA ASP A 145 -26.05 13.96 -32.02
C ASP A 145 -25.84 15.41 -32.52
N HIS A 146 -25.80 15.58 -33.84
CA HIS A 146 -25.68 16.91 -34.46
C HIS A 146 -26.84 17.86 -34.11
N TYR A 147 -27.98 17.33 -33.65
CA TYR A 147 -29.18 18.08 -33.27
C TYR A 147 -29.24 18.38 -31.77
N GLY A 148 -28.27 17.93 -30.98
CA GLY A 148 -28.19 18.12 -29.53
C GLY A 148 -28.95 17.07 -28.71
N ASN A 149 -29.56 16.06 -29.33
CA ASN A 149 -30.22 14.96 -28.62
C ASN A 149 -29.17 13.98 -28.07
N VAL A 150 -29.45 13.38 -26.92
CA VAL A 150 -28.59 12.31 -26.38
C VAL A 150 -28.72 11.09 -27.29
N ASP A 151 -27.60 10.70 -27.89
CA ASP A 151 -27.47 9.54 -28.79
C ASP A 151 -26.92 8.31 -28.04
N GLN A 152 -26.01 8.55 -27.09
CA GLN A 152 -25.39 7.50 -26.28
C GLN A 152 -25.08 8.00 -24.86
N GLU A 153 -25.19 7.08 -23.89
CA GLU A 153 -24.75 7.30 -22.52
C GLU A 153 -23.75 6.22 -22.10
N GLU A 154 -22.68 6.59 -21.43
CA GLU A 154 -21.67 5.68 -20.88
C GLU A 154 -21.37 6.05 -19.43
N ILE A 155 -21.12 5.05 -18.58
CA ILE A 155 -20.68 5.25 -17.20
C ILE A 155 -19.22 4.82 -17.11
N GLU A 156 -18.33 5.78 -16.86
CA GLU A 156 -16.94 5.52 -16.50
C GLU A 156 -16.85 5.29 -14.99
N THR A 157 -16.37 4.12 -14.57
CA THR A 157 -16.06 3.82 -13.17
C THR A 157 -14.56 3.84 -12.95
N LYS A 158 -14.10 4.62 -11.97
CA LYS A 158 -12.70 4.59 -11.48
C LYS A 158 -12.67 4.24 -10.00
N TYR A 159 -11.62 3.55 -9.59
CA TYR A 159 -11.40 3.15 -8.21
C TYR A 159 -10.20 3.86 -7.61
N TYR A 160 -10.40 4.38 -6.41
CA TYR A 160 -9.40 5.06 -5.62
C TYR A 160 -9.17 4.27 -4.34
N VAL A 161 -7.92 3.93 -4.07
CA VAL A 161 -7.56 3.07 -2.95
C VAL A 161 -6.77 3.86 -1.91
N LEU A 162 -7.16 3.75 -0.63
CA LEU A 162 -6.46 4.40 0.48
C LEU A 162 -5.15 3.66 0.74
N CYS A 163 -4.04 4.33 0.49
CA CYS A 163 -2.69 3.83 0.71
C CYS A 163 -2.12 4.40 2.02
N ASN A 164 -1.53 3.52 2.83
CA ASN A 164 -0.62 3.87 3.91
C ASN A 164 0.78 3.37 3.57
N PHE A 165 1.69 4.30 3.29
CA PHE A 165 3.05 4.01 2.80
C PHE A 165 4.06 3.71 3.91
N GLY A 166 3.64 3.72 5.18
CA GLY A 166 4.51 3.43 6.32
C GLY A 166 5.50 4.55 6.66
N ALA A 167 5.28 5.77 6.16
CA ALA A 167 6.15 6.93 6.35
C ALA A 167 5.55 7.96 7.33
N SER A 168 5.04 7.50 8.48
CA SER A 168 4.41 8.37 9.51
C SER A 168 3.26 9.25 8.98
N GLY A 169 2.50 8.76 8.00
CA GLY A 169 1.41 9.49 7.36
C GLY A 169 1.85 10.36 6.17
N GLU A 170 3.15 10.47 5.89
CA GLU A 170 3.64 11.16 4.71
C GLU A 170 3.18 10.40 3.44
N HIS A 171 2.57 11.16 2.51
CA HIS A 171 1.98 10.66 1.27
C HIS A 171 0.80 9.68 1.43
N ASP A 172 0.29 9.45 2.64
CA ASP A 172 -0.90 8.62 2.84
C ASP A 172 -2.13 9.30 2.23
N GLY A 173 -2.98 8.51 1.58
CA GLY A 173 -4.22 9.00 0.98
C GLY A 173 -4.75 8.12 -0.15
N TYR A 174 -5.76 8.60 -0.86
CA TYR A 174 -6.38 7.89 -1.95
C TYR A 174 -5.64 8.13 -3.26
N TYR A 175 -5.20 7.04 -3.87
CA TYR A 175 -4.56 7.01 -5.19
C TYR A 175 -5.48 6.32 -6.19
N LEU A 176 -5.40 6.71 -7.46
CA LEU A 176 -6.02 5.94 -8.52
C LEU A 176 -5.41 4.52 -8.52
N SER A 177 -6.27 3.51 -8.57
CA SER A 177 -5.83 2.11 -8.63
C SER A 177 -4.82 1.91 -9.76
N GLU A 178 -3.76 1.13 -9.51
CA GLU A 178 -2.60 0.89 -10.39
C GLU A 178 -1.63 2.07 -10.57
N CYS A 179 -1.84 3.19 -9.87
CA CYS A 179 -1.02 4.39 -10.04
C CYS A 179 -0.51 4.95 -8.72
N PHE A 180 0.65 4.48 -8.29
CA PHE A 180 1.23 4.79 -6.98
C PHE A 180 2.44 5.72 -7.11
N ASN A 181 2.18 6.98 -7.43
CA ASN A 181 3.22 7.99 -7.63
C ASN A 181 3.31 8.97 -6.46
N LEU A 182 4.32 8.82 -5.61
CA LEU A 182 4.52 9.67 -4.44
C LEU A 182 4.91 11.12 -4.82
N ASN A 183 5.56 11.35 -5.97
CA ASN A 183 5.89 12.68 -6.48
C ASN A 183 4.64 13.53 -6.77
N ARG A 184 3.50 12.88 -7.02
CA ARG A 184 2.23 13.53 -7.32
C ARG A 184 1.32 13.70 -6.10
N ASN A 185 1.69 13.12 -4.95
CA ASN A 185 0.86 13.03 -3.75
C ASN A 185 -0.49 12.31 -4.01
N PRO A 186 -1.27 11.95 -2.97
CA PRO A 186 -2.60 11.38 -3.18
C PRO A 186 -3.53 12.35 -3.90
N GLU A 187 -4.43 11.82 -4.75
CA GLU A 187 -5.48 12.63 -5.38
C GLU A 187 -6.48 13.14 -4.33
N ILE A 188 -6.66 12.41 -3.23
CA ILE A 188 -7.51 12.79 -2.09
C ILE A 188 -6.78 12.43 -0.78
N SER A 189 -6.50 13.40 0.09
CA SER A 189 -5.87 13.16 1.40
C SER A 189 -6.85 12.58 2.44
N GLU A 190 -6.32 11.87 3.45
CA GLU A 190 -7.07 11.50 4.66
C GLU A 190 -7.41 12.80 5.44
N GLY A 191 -8.69 13.23 5.45
CA GLY A 191 -9.12 14.45 6.16
C GLY A 191 -9.70 15.60 5.32
N THR A 192 -10.30 15.32 4.14
CA THR A 192 -11.02 16.21 3.21
C THR A 192 -10.21 17.22 2.38
N ARG A 193 -10.06 16.93 1.08
CA ARG A 193 -10.71 17.55 -0.11
C ARG A 193 -9.98 17.02 -1.34
N ALA A 194 -10.72 16.70 -2.41
CA ALA A 194 -10.11 16.42 -3.70
C ALA A 194 -9.19 17.59 -4.08
N ILE A 195 -7.91 17.30 -4.35
CA ILE A 195 -7.03 18.30 -4.94
C ILE A 195 -7.50 18.42 -6.38
N SER A 196 -8.23 19.49 -6.70
CA SER A 196 -8.55 19.84 -8.07
C SER A 196 -7.27 20.32 -8.76
N GLY A 197 -6.53 19.37 -9.33
CA GLY A 197 -5.43 19.61 -10.25
C GLY A 197 -5.62 18.69 -11.45
N ASN A 198 -5.56 19.24 -12.67
CA ASN A 198 -5.43 18.42 -13.86
C ASN A 198 -4.03 17.79 -13.84
N PHE A 199 -3.90 16.60 -13.26
CA PHE A 199 -2.68 15.82 -13.40
C PHE A 199 -2.74 15.10 -14.74
N GLU A 200 -2.00 15.61 -15.72
CA GLU A 200 -1.76 14.86 -16.94
C GLU A 200 -1.04 13.56 -16.59
N TYR A 201 -1.72 12.43 -16.83
CA TYR A 201 -1.11 11.11 -16.83
C TYR A 201 -0.20 11.00 -18.05
N GLY A 202 1.02 11.50 -17.91
CA GLY A 202 2.12 11.21 -18.83
C GLY A 202 2.86 9.95 -18.36
N ASP A 203 3.25 9.11 -19.31
CA ASP A 203 4.21 8.03 -19.14
C ASP A 203 5.57 8.60 -18.71
N ILE A 204 5.74 8.94 -17.44
CA ILE A 204 7.05 9.32 -16.91
C ILE A 204 7.75 8.05 -16.44
N LYS A 205 8.53 7.47 -17.36
CA LYS A 205 9.39 6.32 -17.05
C LYS A 205 10.50 6.74 -16.09
N GLY A 206 10.64 5.99 -14.99
CA GLY A 206 11.89 5.93 -14.23
C GLY A 206 12.11 7.05 -13.21
N GLU A 207 11.06 7.60 -12.61
CA GLU A 207 11.21 8.50 -11.47
C GLU A 207 11.27 7.74 -10.14
N GLU A 208 12.19 8.15 -9.26
CA GLU A 208 12.24 7.66 -7.87
C GLU A 208 10.87 7.89 -7.21
N THR A 209 10.42 6.93 -6.40
CA THR A 209 9.13 6.97 -5.67
C THR A 209 7.85 6.90 -6.52
N ASN A 210 7.96 6.65 -7.83
CA ASN A 210 6.83 6.30 -8.70
C ASN A 210 6.69 4.78 -8.87
N TYR A 211 6.08 4.11 -7.91
CA TYR A 211 5.93 2.64 -7.90
C TYR A 211 4.91 2.17 -8.95
N GLN A 212 5.37 2.02 -10.19
CA GLN A 212 4.56 1.62 -11.33
C GLN A 212 4.96 0.24 -11.91
N TYR A 213 6.10 -0.30 -11.48
CA TYR A 213 6.65 -1.53 -12.04
C TYR A 213 6.54 -2.71 -11.06
N HIS A 214 6.40 -3.91 -11.62
CA HIS A 214 6.27 -5.17 -10.86
C HIS A 214 5.25 -5.07 -9.72
N LEU A 215 4.11 -4.42 -10.00
CA LEU A 215 3.07 -4.25 -9.01
C LEU A 215 2.51 -5.60 -8.58
N GLN A 216 2.58 -5.85 -7.28
CA GLN A 216 2.12 -7.07 -6.64
C GLN A 216 1.19 -6.75 -5.47
N THR A 217 0.35 -7.70 -5.11
CA THR A 217 -0.55 -7.63 -3.97
C THR A 217 -0.56 -8.94 -3.20
N ILE A 218 -0.85 -8.86 -1.90
CA ILE A 218 -1.27 -9.98 -1.07
C ILE A 218 -2.73 -9.77 -0.72
N THR A 219 -3.56 -10.64 -1.27
CA THR A 219 -5.01 -10.67 -1.07
C THR A 219 -5.41 -11.98 -0.38
N GLY A 220 -6.59 -12.02 0.24
CA GLY A 220 -7.06 -13.20 0.96
C GLY A 220 -6.48 -13.34 2.38
N ILE A 221 -6.03 -12.24 3.00
CA ILE A 221 -5.57 -12.24 4.39
C ILE A 221 -6.78 -12.43 5.30
N ARG A 222 -6.77 -13.46 6.15
CA ARG A 222 -7.84 -13.76 7.11
C ARG A 222 -7.24 -14.03 8.47
N LYS A 223 -7.72 -13.30 9.48
CA LYS A 223 -7.43 -13.56 10.89
C LYS A 223 -8.04 -14.90 11.29
#